data_AF-A0A8R7QS50-F1
#
_entry.id   AF-A0A8R7QS50-F1
#
_cell.length_a   1.000
_cell.length_b   1.000
_cell.length_c   1.000
_cell.angle_alpha   90.00
_cell.angle_beta   90.00
_cell.angle_gamma   90.00
#
_symmetry.space_group_name_H-M   'P 1'
#
loop_
_entity.id
_entity.type
_entity.pdbx_description
1 polymer ?
#
loop_
_entity_poly.entity_id
_entity_poly.type
_entity_poly.pdbx_seq_one_letter_code
_entity_poly.pdbx_strand_id
1 'polypeptide(L)' 'MVMVAPARGRRRFVVKKSSVRVLAPEHIWGHHDAAIVNFGVPDYGGTLTGVMLYLDKKAIGCAEFPARF' A
#
# COMPACT_ATOMS: atom_id res chain seq x y z
N MET A 1 14.18 6.17 9.29
CA MET A 1 15.46 6.29 8.58
C MET A 1 15.16 6.61 7.12
N VAL A 2 15.67 7.74 6.64
CA VAL A 2 15.40 8.34 5.31
C VAL A 2 16.07 7.51 4.22
N MET A 3 15.35 7.23 3.13
CA MET A 3 15.96 6.67 1.92
C MET A 3 15.90 7.72 0.80
N VAL A 4 17.07 8.17 0.34
CA VAL A 4 17.21 9.08 -0.80
C VAL A 4 18.26 8.53 -1.77
N ALA A 5 17.88 8.40 -3.04
CA ALA A 5 18.77 8.52 -4.19
C ALA A 5 17.97 9.16 -5.36
N PRO A 6 18.49 10.20 -6.04
CA PRO A 6 17.71 11.00 -6.97
C PRO A 6 17.80 10.49 -8.40
N ALA A 7 16.69 10.59 -9.15
CA ALA A 7 16.73 10.71 -10.61
C ALA A 7 15.49 11.48 -11.09
N ARG A 8 15.66 12.28 -12.14
CA ARG A 8 14.74 13.32 -12.65
C ARG A 8 13.28 12.85 -12.70
N GLY A 9 12.37 13.68 -12.15
CA GLY A 9 10.91 13.51 -12.22
C GLY A 9 10.27 12.60 -11.16
N ARG A 10 11.02 12.07 -10.19
CA ARG A 10 10.49 11.13 -9.19
C ARG A 10 9.77 11.88 -8.04
N ARG A 11 8.45 11.66 -7.90
CA ARG A 11 7.71 12.00 -6.68
C ARG A 11 8.41 11.31 -5.50
N ARG A 12 8.89 12.11 -4.54
CA ARG A 12 9.57 11.62 -3.34
C ARG A 12 8.51 11.11 -2.38
N PHE A 13 8.41 9.79 -2.23
CA PHE A 13 7.56 9.21 -1.20
C PHE A 13 8.23 9.41 0.16
N VAL A 14 7.67 10.29 0.98
CA VAL A 14 8.02 10.34 2.40
C VAL A 14 7.25 9.22 3.07
N VAL A 15 7.91 8.08 3.19
CA VAL A 15 7.34 6.86 3.76
C VAL A 15 7.42 6.92 5.27
N LYS A 16 6.31 6.68 5.95
CA LYS A 16 6.32 6.34 7.38
C LYS A 16 6.43 4.82 7.49
N LYS A 17 7.38 4.31 8.30
CA LYS A 17 7.38 2.89 8.66
C LYS A 17 6.11 2.63 9.47
N SER A 18 5.27 1.73 8.98
CA SER A 18 4.01 1.34 9.61
C SER A 18 3.83 -0.18 9.49
N SER A 19 2.72 -0.70 9.99
CA SER A 19 2.38 -2.12 9.92
C SER A 19 1.03 -2.33 9.25
N VAL A 20 0.90 -3.38 8.44
CA VAL A 20 -0.39 -3.91 7.98
C VAL A 20 -0.69 -5.18 8.77
N ARG A 21 -1.95 -5.34 9.21
CA ARG A 21 -2.40 -6.55 9.89
C ARG A 21 -3.18 -7.42 8.92
N VAL A 22 -2.70 -8.65 8.70
CA VAL A 22 -3.44 -9.67 7.97
C VAL A 22 -4.34 -10.41 8.95
N LEU A 23 -5.62 -10.53 8.62
CA LEU A 23 -6.63 -11.21 9.45
C LEU A 23 -6.92 -12.64 8.98
N ALA A 24 -6.76 -12.92 7.68
CA ALA A 24 -6.94 -14.23 7.07
C ALA A 24 -6.18 -14.30 5.74
N PRO A 25 -5.82 -15.52 5.26
CA PRO A 25 -5.91 -16.82 5.92
C PRO A 25 -4.90 -16.99 7.08
N GLU A 26 -5.13 -18.00 7.91
CA GLU A 26 -4.40 -18.21 9.18
C GLU A 26 -2.88 -18.33 9.01
N HIS A 27 -2.41 -18.92 7.91
CA HIS A 27 -0.97 -19.15 7.67
C HIS A 27 -0.15 -17.87 7.43
N ILE A 28 -0.79 -16.72 7.14
CA ILE A 28 -0.14 -15.40 7.03
C ILE A 28 -0.67 -14.39 8.04
N TRP A 29 -1.44 -14.85 9.04
CA TRP A 29 -2.02 -14.00 10.07
C TRP A 29 -0.95 -13.25 10.87
N GLY A 30 -1.22 -11.99 11.20
CA GLY A 30 -0.33 -11.18 12.04
C GLY A 30 0.01 -9.82 11.47
N HIS A 31 0.99 -9.16 12.07
CA HIS A 31 1.49 -7.86 11.65
C HIS A 31 2.69 -8.01 10.73
N HIS A 32 2.67 -7.27 9.62
CA HIS A 32 3.74 -7.23 8.63
C HIS A 32 4.24 -5.79 8.47
N ASP A 33 5.55 -5.63 8.33
CA ASP A 33 6.18 -4.33 8.09
C ASP A 33 5.71 -3.77 6.74
N ALA A 34 5.31 -2.50 6.73
CA ALA A 34 4.81 -1.82 5.54
C ALA A 34 5.31 -0.38 5.43
N ALA A 35 5.43 0.07 4.19
CA ALA A 35 5.69 1.44 3.81
C ALA A 35 4.37 2.11 3.42
N ILE A 36 3.80 2.94 4.31
CA ILE A 36 2.56 3.67 4.01
C ILE A 36 2.90 5.09 3.57
N VAL A 37 2.35 5.50 2.43
CA VAL A 37 2.49 6.87 1.90
C VAL A 37 1.66 7.85 2.75
N ASN A 38 2.15 9.07 2.87
CA ASN A 38 1.49 10.16 3.58
C ASN A 38 0.40 10.89 2.76
N PHE A 39 -0.16 10.25 1.73
CA PHE A 39 -1.21 10.81 0.88
C PHE A 39 -2.40 9.85 0.85
N GLY A 40 -3.62 10.39 0.81
CA GLY A 40 -4.85 9.58 0.83
C GLY A 40 -5.19 8.99 2.20
N VAL A 41 -4.48 9.37 3.27
CA VAL A 41 -4.77 9.01 4.66
C VAL A 41 -5.24 10.27 5.39
N PRO A 42 -6.32 10.25 6.17
CA PRO A 42 -6.77 11.41 6.93
C PRO A 42 -5.83 11.79 8.09
N ASP A 43 -5.72 13.08 8.40
CA ASP A 43 -4.85 13.61 9.45
C ASP A 43 -5.31 13.27 10.89
N TYR A 44 -6.53 12.76 11.04
CA TYR A 44 -7.08 12.32 12.34
C TYR A 44 -6.85 10.83 12.64
N GLY A 45 -6.16 10.10 11.75
CA GLY A 45 -5.94 8.66 11.88
C GLY A 45 -7.18 7.81 11.54
N GLY A 46 -7.00 6.49 11.47
CA GLY A 46 -8.08 5.56 11.17
C GLY A 46 -7.58 4.18 10.76
N THR A 47 -8.53 3.26 10.58
CA THR A 47 -8.29 1.88 10.12
C THR A 47 -9.15 1.57 8.91
N LEU A 48 -8.53 1.00 7.87
CA LEU A 48 -9.22 0.48 6.70
C LEU A 48 -9.08 -1.04 6.72
N THR A 49 -10.22 -1.73 6.79
CA THR A 49 -10.30 -3.20 6.73
C THR A 49 -10.97 -3.59 5.43
N GLY A 50 -10.39 -4.55 4.71
CA GLY A 50 -10.92 -5.03 3.44
C GLY A 50 -10.25 -6.33 3.02
N VAL A 51 -10.57 -6.77 1.81
CA VAL A 51 -9.97 -7.94 1.17
C VAL A 51 -8.94 -7.50 0.13
N MET A 52 -7.89 -8.29 -0.03
CA MET A 52 -6.86 -8.07 -1.04
C MET A 52 -7.13 -8.95 -2.25
N LEU A 53 -7.19 -8.35 -3.44
CA LEU A 53 -7.38 -9.03 -4.71
C LEU A 53 -6.13 -8.81 -5.56
N TYR A 54 -5.58 -9.89 -6.11
CA TYR A 54 -4.48 -9.84 -7.08
C TYR A 54 -5.02 -10.21 -8.46
N LEU A 55 -4.83 -9.34 -9.45
CA LEU A 55 -5.40 -9.49 -10.79
C LEU A 55 -4.36 -10.08 -11.74
N ASP A 56 -4.75 -11.07 -12.54
CA ASP A 56 -3.89 -11.69 -13.56
C ASP A 56 -3.47 -10.71 -14.67
N LYS A 57 -4.33 -9.73 -14.95
CA LYS A 57 -4.09 -8.66 -15.94
C LYS A 57 -3.99 -7.33 -15.22
N LYS A 58 -3.06 -6.47 -15.67
CA LYS A 58 -2.85 -5.11 -15.14
C LYS A 58 -2.37 -5.06 -13.67
N ALA A 59 -1.71 -6.11 -13.18
CA ALA A 59 -1.16 -6.19 -11.81
C ALA A 59 -0.24 -5.01 -11.42
N ILE A 60 0.41 -4.36 -12.39
CA ILE A 60 1.29 -3.20 -12.16
C ILE A 60 0.55 -1.86 -12.09
N GLY A 61 -0.76 -1.82 -12.34
CA GLY A 61 -1.60 -0.63 -12.20
C GLY A 61 -1.33 0.51 -13.21
N CYS A 62 -0.65 0.24 -14.33
CA CYS A 62 -0.37 1.26 -15.35
C CYS A 62 -1.55 1.57 -16.30
N ALA A 63 -2.67 0.85 -16.18
CA ALA A 63 -3.86 1.04 -16.99
C ALA A 63 -5.12 0.87 -16.13
N GLU A 64 -6.23 1.45 -16.57
CA GLU A 64 -7.51 1.43 -15.85
C GLU A 64 -8.00 0.01 -15.59
N PHE A 65 -8.55 -0.22 -14.41
CA PHE A 65 -9.20 -1.49 -14.06
C PHE A 65 -10.62 -1.54 -14.64
N PRO A 66 -11.17 -2.75 -14.90
CA PRO A 66 -12.58 -2.86 -15.26
C PRO A 66 -13.47 -2.26 -14.16
N ALA A 67 -14.60 -1.68 -14.55
CA ALA A 67 -15.51 -1.01 -13.62
C ALA A 67 -16.16 -1.95 -12.58
N ARG A 68 -16.02 -3.27 -12.76
CA ARG A 68 -16.49 -4.31 -11.84
C ARG A 68 -15.41 -5.38 -11.70
N PHE A 69 -15.24 -5.83 -10.46
CA PHE A 69 -14.39 -6.95 -10.07
C PHE A 69 -15.25 -8.18 -9.80
#